data_AF-A0AAD1L9P4-F1
#
_entry.id   AF-A0AAD1L9P4-F1
#
_cell.length_a   1.000
_cell.length_b   1.000
_cell.length_c   1.000
_cell.angle_alpha   90.00
_cell.angle_beta   90.00
_cell.angle_gamma   90.00
#
_symmetry.space_group_name_H-M   'P 1'
#
loop_
_entity.id
_entity.type
_entity.pdbx_description
1 polymer ?
#
loop_
_entity_poly.entity_id
_entity_poly.type
_entity_poly.pdbx_seq_one_letter_code
_entity_poly.pdbx_strand_id
1 'polypeptide(L)' 'MYALADVNSFYASCEKVFRPDLRNKPVVVLSNNDGCVIARSPEAKRLGIKMGVPWFQLKSMKFPEPVIAFSSNYAL' A
#
# COMPACT_ATOMS: atom_id res chain seq x y z
N MET A 1 -13.10 4.80 31.58
CA MET A 1 -11.77 5.05 30.99
C MET A 1 -11.76 4.43 29.60
N TYR A 2 -11.23 5.10 28.58
CA TYR A 2 -11.19 4.62 27.19
C TYR A 2 -9.76 4.70 26.64
N ALA A 3 -9.41 3.80 25.72
CA ALA A 3 -8.15 3.81 24.96
C ALA A 3 -8.43 3.56 23.48
N LEU A 4 -7.64 4.19 22.60
CA LEU A 4 -7.69 4.01 21.14
C LEU A 4 -6.38 3.37 20.66
N ALA A 5 -6.49 2.32 19.86
CA ALA A 5 -5.36 1.68 19.20
C ALA A 5 -5.59 1.72 17.69
N ASP A 6 -4.63 2.30 16.96
CA ASP A 6 -4.61 2.38 15.49
C ASP A 6 -3.24 1.96 14.97
N VAL A 7 -3.21 1.32 13.80
CA VAL A 7 -1.96 0.82 13.21
C VAL A 7 -1.63 1.59 11.93
N ASN A 8 -0.42 2.14 11.91
CA ASN A 8 0.09 2.90 10.78
C ASN A 8 0.15 2.05 9.49
N SER A 9 -0.58 2.49 8.47
CA SER A 9 -0.55 1.87 7.12
C SER A 9 -0.76 0.35 7.16
N PHE A 10 -1.70 -0.13 7.99
CA PHE A 10 -1.83 -1.53 8.41
C PHE A 10 -1.55 -2.57 7.32
N TYR A 11 -2.33 -2.62 6.24
CA TYR A 11 -2.14 -3.63 5.20
C TYR A 11 -0.75 -3.59 4.55
N ALA A 12 -0.22 -2.41 4.25
CA ALA A 12 1.14 -2.29 3.71
C ALA A 12 2.22 -2.68 4.74
N SER A 13 1.95 -2.50 6.03
CA SER A 13 2.83 -2.93 7.11
C SER A 13 2.82 -4.46 7.28
N CYS A 14 1.66 -5.11 7.14
CA CYS A 14 1.52 -6.56 7.17
C CYS A 14 2.31 -7.24 6.05
N GLU A 15 2.29 -6.68 4.83
CA GLU A 15 3.11 -7.20 3.72
C GLU A 15 4.62 -7.09 4.01
N LYS A 16 5.04 -6.08 4.79
CA LYS A 16 6.45 -5.77 5.05
C LYS A 16 7.01 -6.45 6.29
N VAL A 17 6.20 -6.76 7.30
CA VAL A 17 6.68 -7.12 8.65
C VAL A 17 7.59 -8.35 8.67
N PHE A 18 7.28 -9.36 7.84
CA PHE A 18 8.09 -10.59 7.71
C PHE A 18 8.88 -10.66 6.39
N ARG A 19 9.00 -9.54 5.68
CA ARG A 19 9.66 -9.45 4.37
C ARG A 19 10.78 -8.41 4.40
N PRO A 20 11.99 -8.79 4.88
CA PRO A 20 13.13 -7.88 4.97
C PRO A 20 13.46 -7.19 3.64
N ASP A 21 13.23 -7.88 2.52
CA ASP A 21 13.42 -7.36 1.16
C ASP A 21 12.49 -6.18 0.80
N LEU A 22 11.37 -6.02 1.51
CA LEU A 22 10.40 -4.94 1.31
C LEU A 22 10.59 -3.76 2.28
N ARG A 23 11.50 -3.86 3.26
CA ARG A 23 11.62 -2.91 4.39
C ARG A 23 11.70 -1.44 3.94
N ASN A 24 12.48 -1.16 2.90
CA ASN A 24 12.69 0.19 2.38
C ASN A 24 12.06 0.40 1.00
N LYS A 25 11.12 -0.47 0.59
CA LYS A 25 10.48 -0.39 -0.73
C LYS A 25 9.12 0.32 -0.66
N PRO A 26 8.73 1.06 -1.71
CA PRO A 26 7.39 1.59 -1.86
C PRO A 26 6.40 0.46 -2.08
N VAL A 27 5.61 0.18 -1.05
CA VAL A 27 4.52 -0.81 -1.08
C VAL A 27 3.16 -0.11 -1.07
N VAL A 28 2.27 -0.56 -1.95
CA VAL A 28 0.84 -0.24 -1.95
C VAL A 28 0.02 -1.52 -1.89
N VAL A 29 -1.17 -1.44 -1.28
CA VAL A 29 -2.15 -2.53 -1.28
C VAL A 29 -3.41 -2.04 -1.98
N LEU A 30 -3.92 -2.83 -2.91
CA LEU A 30 -5.11 -2.55 -3.71
C LEU A 30 -6.35 -3.15 -3.06
N SER A 31 -7.52 -2.61 -3.38
CA SER A 31 -8.82 -3.17 -2.96
C SER A 31 -9.06 -4.56 -3.55
N ASN A 32 -10.11 -5.25 -3.11
CA ASN A 32 -10.59 -6.46 -3.80
C ASN A 32 -10.81 -6.17 -5.29
N ASN A 33 -10.46 -7.15 -6.12
CA ASN A 33 -10.40 -7.03 -7.59
C ASN A 33 -9.48 -5.92 -8.13
N ASP A 34 -8.51 -5.46 -7.34
CA ASP A 34 -7.45 -4.51 -7.75
C ASP A 34 -7.97 -3.16 -8.29
N GLY A 35 -9.09 -2.68 -7.77
CA GLY A 35 -9.73 -1.44 -8.22
C GLY A 35 -8.91 -0.18 -7.92
N CYS A 36 -8.54 0.03 -6.66
CA CYS A 36 -7.82 1.24 -6.24
C CYS A 36 -6.90 1.00 -5.02
N VAL A 37 -5.99 1.93 -4.78
CA VAL A 37 -5.07 1.90 -3.63
C VAL A 37 -5.83 2.13 -2.31
N ILE A 38 -5.78 1.17 -1.39
CA ILE A 38 -6.42 1.23 -0.06
C ILE A 38 -5.41 1.32 1.09
N ALA A 39 -4.15 0.97 0.86
CA ALA A 39 -3.07 1.20 1.81
C ALA A 39 -1.76 1.52 1.10
N ARG A 40 -0.89 2.26 1.80
CA ARG A 40 0.37 2.75 1.25
C ARG A 40 1.40 2.91 2.36
N SER A 41 2.57 2.34 2.13
CA SER A 41 3.75 2.50 2.98
C SER A 41 4.23 3.96 3.04
N PRO A 42 5.03 4.36 4.04
CA PRO A 42 5.66 5.67 4.08
C PRO A 42 6.45 6.01 2.81
N GLU A 43 7.14 5.02 2.25
CA GLU A 43 7.89 5.11 0.98
C GLU A 43 6.95 5.50 -0.18
N ALA A 44 5.84 4.78 -0.34
CA ALA A 44 4.84 5.07 -1.38
C ALA A 44 4.19 6.44 -1.19
N LYS A 45 3.98 6.88 0.06
CA LYS A 45 3.48 8.24 0.36
C LYS A 45 4.48 9.32 -0.08
N ARG A 46 5.78 9.11 0.11
CA ARG A 46 6.84 10.06 -0.34
C ARG A 46 6.90 10.19 -1.86
N LEU A 47 6.52 9.15 -2.59
CA LEU A 47 6.39 9.18 -4.06
C LEU A 47 5.11 9.91 -4.53
N GLY A 48 4.32 10.49 -3.62
CA GLY A 48 3.11 11.23 -3.97
C GLY A 48 1.89 10.36 -4.29
N ILE A 49 1.96 9.04 -4.09
CA ILE A 49 0.84 8.14 -4.34
C ILE A 49 -0.26 8.43 -3.33
N LYS A 50 -1.42 8.88 -3.81
CA LYS A 50 -2.58 9.23 -2.97
C LYS A 50 -3.42 7.99 -2.65
N MET A 51 -4.23 8.10 -1.59
CA MET A 51 -5.24 7.08 -1.27
C MET A 51 -6.36 7.11 -2.31
N GLY A 52 -6.92 5.96 -2.65
CA GLY A 52 -8.04 5.85 -3.59
C GLY A 52 -7.67 6.04 -5.06
N VAL A 53 -6.37 6.18 -5.38
CA VAL A 53 -5.92 6.24 -6.78
C VAL A 53 -6.30 4.93 -7.47
N PRO A 54 -7.05 4.98 -8.59
CA PRO A 54 -7.37 3.79 -9.36
C PRO A 54 -6.11 3.10 -9.89
N TRP A 55 -6.09 1.79 -9.88
CA TRP A 55 -4.92 1.00 -10.27
C TRP A 55 -4.46 1.29 -11.70
N PHE A 56 -5.40 1.46 -12.64
CA PHE A 56 -5.06 1.76 -14.03
C PHE A 56 -4.32 3.09 -14.20
N GLN A 57 -4.64 4.10 -13.37
CA GLN A 57 -3.94 5.37 -13.35
C GLN A 57 -2.55 5.18 -12.76
N LEU A 58 -2.45 4.46 -11.63
CA LEU A 58 -1.17 4.21 -10.97
C LEU A 58 -0.19 3.45 -11.88
N LYS A 59 -0.67 2.46 -12.66
CA LYS A 59 0.13 1.74 -13.66
C LYS A 59 0.71 2.65 -14.75
N SER A 60 0.02 3.74 -15.05
CA SER A 60 0.40 4.69 -16.10
C SER A 60 1.35 5.77 -15.57
N MET A 61 1.52 5.88 -14.25
CA MET A 61 2.42 6.85 -13.62
C MET A 61 3.88 6.39 -13.70
N LYS A 62 4.79 7.36 -13.79
CA LYS A 62 6.23 7.12 -13.73
C LYS A 62 6.75 7.46 -12.34
N PHE A 63 7.51 6.56 -11.75
CA PHE A 63 8.14 6.74 -10.44
C PHE A 63 9.66 6.60 -10.56
N PRO A 64 10.43 7.30 -9.70
CA PRO A 64 11.88 7.21 -9.70
C PRO A 64 12.40 5.83 -9.23
N GLU A 65 11.56 5.04 -8.57
CA GLU A 65 11.86 3.69 -8.12
C GLU A 65 10.65 2.75 -8.30
N PRO A 66 10.87 1.42 -8.37
CA PRO A 66 9.77 0.47 -8.53
C PRO A 66 8.80 0.50 -7.34
N VAL A 67 7.50 0.60 -7.64
CA VAL A 67 6.42 0.48 -6.67
C VAL A 67 5.90 -0.95 -6.67
N ILE A 68 5.83 -1.56 -5.50
CA ILE A 68 5.37 -2.93 -5.30
C ILE A 68 3.90 -2.87 -4.90
N ALA A 69 3.04 -3.52 -5.67
CA ALA A 69 1.61 -3.59 -5.43
C ALA A 69 1.20 -5.00 -5.00
N PHE A 70 0.41 -5.09 -3.93
CA PHE A 70 -0.25 -6.32 -3.51
C PHE A 70 -1.76 -6.18 -3.66
N SER A 71 -2.43 -7.28 -4.01
CA SER A 71 -3.89 -7.35 -3.98
C SER A 71 -4.33 -7.72 -2.57
N SER A 72 -5.35 -7.04 -2.04
CA SER A 72 -5.94 -7.49 -0.78
C SER A 72 -6.74 -8.79 -0.91
N ASN A 73 -7.25 -9.06 -2.13
CA ASN A 73 -8.19 -10.12 -2.51
C ASN A 73 -8.66 -11.05 -1.38
N TYR A 74 -9.43 -10.48 -0.45
CA TYR A 74 -9.90 -11.23 0.72
C TYR A 74 -10.86 -12.31 0.25
N ALA A 75 -10.72 -13.52 0.80
CA ALA A 75 -11.79 -14.50 0.71
C ALA A 75 -12.99 -13.94 1.50
N LEU A 76 -14.05 -13.58 0.78
CA LEU A 76 -15.33 -13.15 1.33
C LEU A 76 -16.25 -14.36 1.54
#